data_AF-R7J6S5-F1
#
_entry.id   AF-R7J6S5-F1
#
_cell.length_a   1.000
_cell.length_b   1.000
_cell.length_c   1.000
_cell.angle_alpha   90.00
_cell.angle_beta   90.00
_cell.angle_gamma   90.00
#
_symmetry.space_group_name_H-M   'P 1'
#
loop_
_entity.id
_entity.type
_entity.pdbx_description
1 polymer ?
#
loop_
_entity_poly.entity_id
_entity_poly.type
_entity_poly.pdbx_seq_one_letter_code
_entity_poly.pdbx_strand_id
1 'polypeptide(L)'
;MKENLKKIRLTLGYNQQKMADELDIPLRTYMGYEYKAKIYPTDFLLKLSDILNVNLHYLYTGEGSMFITPGINQFEECDDNSILENFKSFHERYTKMLADLNTTDYKVSKRTGISESRLEKIGLGDAVISMEEFIKLRSKYMFDANWLLFNKEFCHNNSNADDELSSDEIAALKKLAKKFT
;
A
#
# COMPACT_ATOMS: atom_id res chain seq x y z
N MET A 1 2.18 19.65 21.12
CA MET A 1 2.34 18.44 21.96
C MET A 1 1.18 18.12 22.87
N LYS A 2 0.82 18.93 23.90
CA LYS A 2 -0.27 18.56 24.85
C LYS A 2 -1.60 18.21 24.18
N GLU A 3 -1.98 18.97 23.15
CA GLU A 3 -3.19 18.72 22.36
C GLU A 3 -3.08 17.43 21.53
N ASN A 4 -1.89 17.14 21.01
CA ASN A 4 -1.64 15.92 20.24
C ASN A 4 -1.67 14.69 21.14
N LEU A 5 -1.10 14.78 22.35
CA LEU A 5 -1.18 13.71 23.36
C LEU A 5 -2.64 13.39 23.74
N LYS A 6 -3.44 14.44 23.95
CA LYS A 6 -4.87 14.29 24.21
C LYS A 6 -5.61 13.66 23.03
N LYS A 7 -5.29 14.05 21.79
CA LYS A 7 -5.86 13.44 20.58
C LYS A 7 -5.50 11.95 20.51
N ILE A 8 -4.23 11.59 20.68
CA ILE A 8 -3.75 10.20 20.71
C ILE A 8 -4.56 9.38 21.70
N ARG A 9 -4.71 9.87 22.94
CA ARG A 9 -5.51 9.19 23.96
C ARG A 9 -6.95 8.92 23.52
N LEU A 10 -7.60 9.94 22.95
CA LEU A 10 -8.99 9.85 22.52
C LEU A 10 -9.14 8.93 21.32
N THR A 11 -8.18 8.93 20.40
CA THR A 11 -8.15 8.01 19.25
C THR A 11 -8.00 6.55 19.69
N LEU A 12 -7.25 6.27 20.75
CA LEU A 12 -7.20 4.95 21.38
C LEU A 12 -8.49 4.58 22.14
N GLY A 13 -9.44 5.51 22.28
CA GLY A 13 -10.65 5.32 23.08
C GLY A 13 -10.39 5.28 24.59
N TYR A 14 -9.27 5.82 25.05
CA TYR A 14 -8.86 5.74 26.45
C TYR A 14 -9.32 6.95 27.25
N ASN A 15 -9.74 6.70 28.49
CA ASN A 15 -9.83 7.76 29.50
C ASN A 15 -8.43 7.99 30.13
N GLN A 16 -8.27 9.06 30.92
CA GLN A 16 -6.97 9.43 31.49
C GLN A 16 -6.42 8.36 32.46
N GLN A 17 -7.30 7.65 33.17
CA GLN A 17 -6.90 6.57 34.07
C GLN A 17 -6.35 5.39 33.27
N LYS A 18 -7.10 4.92 32.27
CA LYS A 18 -6.69 3.82 31.39
C LYS A 18 -5.34 4.13 30.73
N MET A 19 -5.14 5.34 30.21
CA MET A 19 -3.86 5.67 29.59
C MET A 19 -2.69 5.73 30.58
N ALA A 20 -2.93 6.16 31.82
CA ALA A 20 -1.92 6.12 32.86
C ALA A 20 -1.55 4.69 33.25
N ASP A 21 -2.55 3.80 33.32
CA ASP A 21 -2.37 2.38 33.61
C ASP A 21 -1.58 1.67 32.51
N GLU A 22 -1.93 1.89 31.22
CA GLU A 22 -1.21 1.32 30.08
C GLU A 22 0.26 1.76 30.02
N LEU A 23 0.54 3.01 30.43
CA LEU A 23 1.90 3.55 30.47
C LEU A 23 2.63 3.25 31.77
N ASP A 24 2.00 2.56 32.73
CA ASP A 24 2.54 2.28 34.05
C ASP A 24 3.10 3.55 34.72
N ILE A 25 2.26 4.59 34.83
CA ILE A 25 2.57 5.84 35.52
C ILE A 25 1.39 6.30 36.39
N PRO A 26 1.63 7.07 37.46
CA PRO A 26 0.54 7.60 38.26
C PRO A 26 -0.39 8.51 37.45
N LEU A 27 -1.72 8.39 37.62
CA LEU A 27 -2.72 9.25 36.96
C LEU A 27 -2.36 10.74 37.07
N ARG A 28 -1.96 11.18 38.26
CA ARG A 28 -1.61 12.59 38.51
C ARG A 28 -0.46 13.07 37.62
N THR A 29 0.49 12.19 37.35
CA THR A 29 1.63 12.44 36.47
C THR A 29 1.14 12.56 35.03
N TYR A 30 0.31 11.62 34.55
CA TYR A 30 -0.28 11.69 33.20
C TYR A 30 -1.12 12.96 32.99
N MET A 31 -1.98 13.32 33.95
CA MET A 31 -2.74 14.57 33.92
C MET A 31 -1.82 15.80 33.86
N GLY A 32 -0.69 15.76 34.57
CA GLY A 32 0.34 16.79 34.49
C GLY A 32 0.84 17.01 33.06
N TYR A 33 1.04 15.92 32.31
CA TYR A 33 1.46 15.96 30.91
C TYR A 33 0.39 16.57 29.99
N GLU A 34 -0.88 16.20 30.11
CA GLU A 34 -1.94 16.78 29.26
C GLU A 34 -2.24 18.26 29.56
N TYR A 35 -2.09 18.72 30.81
CA TYR A 35 -2.55 20.06 31.20
C TYR A 35 -1.45 21.08 31.48
N LYS A 36 -0.30 20.66 32.03
CA LYS A 36 0.67 21.57 32.66
C LYS A 36 2.10 21.47 32.12
N ALA A 37 2.46 20.38 31.45
CA ALA A 37 3.84 20.12 31.06
C ALA A 37 4.32 21.08 29.96
N LYS A 38 5.49 21.69 30.21
CA LYS A 38 6.30 22.39 29.20
C LYS A 38 7.37 21.49 28.59
N ILE A 39 7.80 20.47 29.34
CA ILE A 39 8.85 19.51 28.97
C ILE A 39 8.35 18.10 29.35
N TYR A 40 8.63 17.14 28.49
CA TYR A 40 8.23 15.74 28.66
C TYR A 40 9.49 14.89 28.89
N PRO A 41 9.55 14.05 29.93
CA PRO A 41 10.71 13.19 30.18
C PRO A 41 10.90 12.17 29.05
N THR A 42 12.16 11.87 28.73
CA THR A 42 12.51 10.87 27.70
C THR A 42 11.87 9.51 27.98
N ASP A 43 11.88 9.06 29.23
CA ASP A 43 11.28 7.76 29.61
C ASP A 43 9.79 7.70 29.30
N PHE A 44 9.07 8.82 29.46
CA PHE A 44 7.65 8.88 29.10
C PHE A 44 7.45 8.81 27.59
N LEU A 45 8.31 9.48 26.81
CA LEU A 45 8.27 9.42 25.35
C LEU A 45 8.59 8.02 24.83
N LEU A 46 9.58 7.34 25.42
CA LEU A 46 9.90 5.96 25.09
C LEU A 46 8.72 5.03 25.41
N LYS A 47 8.09 5.15 26.58
CA LYS A 47 6.88 4.38 26.91
C LYS A 47 5.74 4.59 25.89
N LEU A 48 5.52 5.82 25.44
CA LEU A 48 4.53 6.10 24.39
C LEU A 48 4.88 5.41 23.07
N SER A 49 6.15 5.43 22.68
CA SER A 49 6.63 4.79 21.45
C SER A 49 6.58 3.27 21.56
N ASP A 50 7.09 2.68 22.63
CA ASP A 50 7.32 1.23 22.73
C ASP A 50 6.06 0.46 23.11
N ILE A 51 5.19 1.03 23.94
CA ILE A 51 3.98 0.34 24.43
C ILE A 51 2.80 0.60 23.49
N LEU A 52 2.62 1.85 23.07
CA LEU A 52 1.45 2.30 22.32
C LEU A 52 1.75 2.56 20.84
N ASN A 53 2.98 2.29 20.39
CA ASN A 53 3.44 2.55 19.03
C ASN A 53 3.17 4.00 18.60
N VAL A 54 3.25 4.97 19.50
CA VAL A 54 2.99 6.37 19.15
C VAL A 54 4.14 6.90 18.32
N ASN A 55 3.83 7.49 17.17
CA ASN A 55 4.82 8.20 16.38
C ASN A 55 5.21 9.50 17.08
N LEU A 56 6.43 9.55 17.60
CA LEU A 56 6.93 10.75 18.28
C LEU A 56 6.94 11.97 17.34
N HIS A 57 7.19 11.81 16.04
CA HIS A 57 7.10 12.93 15.10
C HIS A 57 5.72 13.59 15.16
N TYR A 58 4.65 12.80 15.03
CA TYR A 58 3.27 13.28 15.15
C TYR A 58 2.99 13.90 16.53
N LEU A 59 3.50 13.31 17.61
CA LEU A 59 3.33 13.87 18.95
C LEU A 59 3.89 15.31 19.05
N TYR A 60 5.07 15.55 18.45
CA TYR A 60 5.71 16.86 18.43
C TYR A 60 5.05 17.85 17.46
N THR A 61 4.82 17.44 16.21
CA THR A 61 4.42 18.33 15.11
C THR A 61 2.91 18.35 14.87
N GLY A 62 2.23 17.23 15.12
CA GLY A 62 0.84 17.00 14.74
C GLY A 62 0.67 16.58 13.27
N GLU A 63 1.77 16.31 12.57
CA GLU A 63 1.80 15.95 11.15
C GLU A 63 2.15 14.48 10.95
N GLY A 64 1.62 13.88 9.87
CA GLY A 64 1.83 12.47 9.53
C GLY A 64 0.97 11.49 10.34
N SER A 65 1.36 10.22 10.33
CA SER A 65 0.64 9.14 11.01
C SER A 65 0.82 9.19 12.52
N MET A 66 -0.28 9.03 13.26
CA MET A 66 -0.31 9.07 14.72
C MET A 66 0.40 7.88 15.38
N PHE A 67 0.29 6.70 14.76
CA PHE A 67 0.90 5.47 15.24
C PHE A 67 1.91 4.95 14.22
N ILE A 68 2.98 4.33 14.73
CA ILE A 68 3.93 3.55 13.98
C ILE A 68 3.30 2.16 13.80
N THR A 69 3.01 1.78 12.57
CA THR A 69 2.62 0.38 12.32
C THR A 69 3.89 -0.46 12.53
N PRO A 70 3.93 -1.41 13.49
CA PRO A 70 5.04 -2.35 13.57
C PRO A 70 5.19 -3.00 12.21
N GLY A 71 6.43 -3.05 11.71
CA GLY A 71 6.72 -3.37 10.31
C GLY A 71 5.84 -4.51 9.82
N ILE A 72 5.00 -4.21 8.84
CA ILE A 72 4.23 -5.21 8.09
C ILE A 72 5.22 -6.32 7.77
N ASN A 73 4.90 -7.58 8.10
CA ASN A 73 5.68 -8.69 7.55
C ASN A 73 5.71 -8.44 6.04
N GLN A 74 6.88 -8.12 5.50
CA GLN A 74 7.00 -7.76 4.07
C GLN A 74 6.54 -8.91 3.16
N PHE A 75 6.36 -10.09 3.76
CA PHE A 75 5.97 -11.32 3.15
C PHE A 75 4.90 -11.98 4.03
N GLU A 76 3.80 -12.37 3.40
CA GLU A 76 2.78 -13.22 3.99
C GLU A 76 2.73 -14.53 3.18
N GLU A 77 2.47 -15.64 3.85
CA GLU A 77 2.24 -16.90 3.16
C GLU A 77 0.92 -16.82 2.38
N CYS A 78 0.99 -17.06 1.08
CA CYS A 78 -0.15 -17.03 0.19
C CYS A 78 -0.10 -18.25 -0.72
N ASP A 79 -1.16 -19.05 -0.71
CA ASP A 79 -1.34 -20.18 -1.62
C ASP A 79 -2.28 -19.77 -2.76
N ASP A 80 -1.71 -19.09 -3.76
CA ASP A 80 -2.45 -18.67 -4.94
C ASP A 80 -2.05 -19.45 -6.19
N ASN A 81 -2.76 -20.56 -6.40
CA ASN A 81 -2.62 -21.41 -7.55
C ASN A 81 -2.98 -20.73 -8.90
N SER A 82 -3.70 -19.59 -8.88
CA SER A 82 -4.00 -18.84 -10.10
C SER A 82 -2.77 -18.17 -10.70
N ILE A 83 -1.73 -17.90 -9.90
CA ILE A 83 -0.48 -17.28 -10.38
C ILE A 83 0.15 -18.12 -11.50
N LEU A 84 0.23 -19.44 -11.29
CA LEU A 84 0.85 -20.34 -12.26
C LEU A 84 0.02 -20.45 -13.54
N GLU A 85 -1.30 -20.57 -13.42
CA GLU A 85 -2.19 -20.63 -14.59
C GLU A 85 -2.21 -19.32 -15.36
N ASN A 86 -2.25 -18.18 -14.67
CA ASN A 86 -2.20 -16.87 -15.31
C ASN A 86 -0.86 -16.61 -15.99
N PHE A 87 0.24 -17.12 -15.45
CA PHE A 87 1.54 -17.02 -16.11
C PHE A 87 1.58 -17.77 -17.44
N LYS A 88 0.91 -18.92 -17.56
CA LYS A 88 0.81 -19.65 -18.84
C LYS A 88 0.09 -18.84 -19.92
N SER A 89 -0.86 -17.98 -19.56
CA SER A 89 -1.55 -17.08 -20.49
C SER A 89 -0.83 -15.74 -20.75
N PHE A 90 0.46 -15.64 -20.41
CA PHE A 90 1.28 -14.44 -20.67
C PHE A 90 1.20 -13.96 -22.13
N HIS A 91 1.18 -14.88 -23.08
CA HIS A 91 1.20 -14.58 -24.53
C HIS A 91 0.03 -13.68 -24.97
N GLU A 92 -1.15 -13.85 -24.38
CA GLU A 92 -2.34 -13.04 -24.67
C GLU A 92 -2.10 -11.57 -24.27
N ARG A 93 -1.52 -11.37 -23.08
CA ARG A 93 -1.25 -10.03 -22.54
C ARG A 93 -0.07 -9.36 -23.21
N TYR A 94 0.96 -10.13 -23.59
CA TYR A 94 2.04 -9.63 -24.45
C TYR A 94 1.49 -9.13 -25.80
N THR A 95 0.62 -9.91 -26.45
CA THR A 95 -0.01 -9.51 -27.71
C THR A 95 -0.89 -8.26 -27.55
N LYS A 96 -1.63 -8.16 -26.44
CA LYS A 96 -2.39 -6.96 -26.09
C LYS A 96 -1.46 -5.74 -25.90
N MET A 97 -0.34 -5.89 -25.19
CA MET A 97 0.65 -4.84 -25.03
C MET A 97 1.19 -4.35 -26.39
N LEU A 98 1.44 -5.27 -27.34
CA LEU A 98 1.87 -4.88 -28.69
C LEU A 98 0.81 -4.04 -29.41
N ALA A 99 -0.46 -4.44 -29.31
CA ALA A 99 -1.58 -3.73 -29.89
C ALA A 99 -1.76 -2.33 -29.28
N ASP A 100 -1.76 -2.22 -27.95
CA ASP A 100 -1.93 -0.96 -27.22
C ASP A 100 -0.79 0.04 -27.53
N LEU A 101 0.43 -0.47 -27.72
CA LEU A 101 1.60 0.34 -28.09
C LEU A 101 1.74 0.57 -29.60
N ASN A 102 0.84 0.01 -30.42
CA ASN A 102 0.91 0.02 -31.88
C ASN A 102 2.30 -0.37 -32.41
N THR A 103 2.84 -1.46 -31.87
CA THR A 103 4.18 -1.96 -32.15
C THR A 103 4.15 -3.41 -32.65
N THR A 104 5.29 -3.89 -33.14
CA THR A 104 5.46 -5.25 -33.66
C THR A 104 6.63 -5.93 -32.97
N ASP A 105 6.71 -7.25 -33.05
CA ASP A 105 7.83 -8.04 -32.53
C ASP A 105 9.18 -7.59 -33.09
N TYR A 106 9.24 -7.24 -34.38
CA TYR A 106 10.40 -6.59 -35.00
C TYR A 106 10.88 -5.36 -34.22
N LYS A 107 9.97 -4.43 -33.92
CA LYS A 107 10.31 -3.17 -33.24
C LYS A 107 10.74 -3.42 -31.80
N VAL A 108 10.11 -4.38 -31.12
CA VAL A 108 10.48 -4.80 -29.77
C VAL A 108 11.88 -5.41 -29.78
N SER A 109 12.15 -6.32 -30.72
CA SER A 109 13.46 -6.96 -30.92
C SER A 109 14.59 -5.95 -31.05
N LYS A 110 14.41 -4.91 -31.86
CA LYS A 110 15.42 -3.83 -32.02
C LYS A 110 15.67 -3.04 -30.73
N ARG A 111 14.69 -2.93 -29.84
CA ARG A 111 14.81 -2.16 -28.58
C ARG A 111 15.36 -2.99 -27.43
N THR A 112 15.00 -4.27 -27.36
CA THR A 112 15.33 -5.15 -26.23
C THR A 112 16.52 -6.06 -26.48
N GLY A 113 16.88 -6.29 -27.75
CA GLY A 113 17.90 -7.26 -28.15
C GLY A 113 17.43 -8.72 -28.07
N ILE A 114 16.14 -8.96 -27.80
CA ILE A 114 15.52 -10.29 -27.92
C ILE A 114 15.29 -10.54 -29.41
N SER A 115 15.58 -11.73 -29.92
CA SER A 115 15.36 -12.00 -31.34
C SER A 115 13.86 -11.96 -31.69
N GLU A 116 13.54 -11.51 -32.90
CA GLU A 116 12.15 -11.38 -33.36
C GLU A 116 11.43 -12.73 -33.35
N SER A 117 12.03 -13.76 -33.93
CA SER A 117 11.47 -15.12 -33.90
C SER A 117 11.22 -15.65 -32.49
N ARG A 118 12.02 -15.22 -31.50
CA ARG A 118 11.80 -15.58 -30.10
C ARG A 118 10.57 -14.87 -29.54
N LEU A 119 10.38 -13.58 -29.84
CA LEU A 119 9.21 -12.81 -29.44
C LEU A 119 7.93 -13.32 -30.12
N GLU A 120 7.99 -13.69 -31.41
CA GLU A 120 6.86 -14.29 -32.13
C GLU A 120 6.40 -15.59 -31.45
N LYS A 121 7.32 -16.50 -31.12
CA LYS A 121 6.99 -17.74 -30.38
C LYS A 121 6.36 -17.44 -29.02
N ILE A 122 6.82 -16.39 -28.34
CA ILE A 122 6.23 -15.96 -27.07
C ILE A 122 4.81 -15.44 -27.29
N GLY A 123 4.57 -14.61 -28.32
CA GLY A 123 3.23 -14.09 -28.64
C GLY A 123 2.24 -15.14 -29.10
N LEU A 124 2.73 -16.21 -29.76
CA LEU A 124 1.91 -17.37 -30.16
C LEU A 124 1.62 -18.34 -29.01
N GLY A 125 2.30 -18.21 -27.87
CA GLY A 125 2.19 -19.16 -26.76
C GLY A 125 3.02 -20.44 -26.92
N ASP A 126 3.81 -20.55 -28.00
CA ASP A 126 4.73 -21.66 -28.26
C ASP A 126 5.99 -21.62 -27.37
N ALA A 127 6.19 -20.53 -26.65
CA ALA A 127 7.32 -20.33 -25.76
C ALA A 127 6.96 -19.51 -24.53
N VAL A 128 7.47 -19.95 -23.38
CA VAL A 128 7.42 -19.18 -22.13
C VAL A 128 8.51 -18.12 -22.12
N ILE A 129 8.18 -16.91 -21.66
CA ILE A 129 9.14 -15.83 -21.45
C ILE A 129 10.04 -16.12 -20.24
N SER A 130 11.35 -15.90 -20.38
CA SER A 130 12.28 -15.95 -19.24
C SER A 130 12.31 -14.64 -18.46
N MET A 131 12.76 -14.69 -17.21
CA MET A 131 12.90 -13.47 -16.40
C MET A 131 13.89 -12.45 -17.00
N GLU A 132 14.96 -12.91 -17.66
CA GLU A 132 15.90 -12.01 -18.34
C GLU A 132 15.21 -11.26 -19.51
N GLU A 133 14.43 -11.98 -20.32
CA GLU A 133 13.65 -11.39 -21.41
C GLU A 133 12.59 -10.40 -20.87
N PHE A 134 11.93 -10.76 -19.77
CA PHE A 134 10.97 -9.88 -19.11
C PHE A 134 11.62 -8.59 -18.59
N ILE A 135 12.81 -8.68 -17.97
CA ILE A 135 13.57 -7.52 -17.53
C ILE A 135 13.97 -6.65 -18.73
N LYS A 136 14.37 -7.25 -19.85
CA LYS A 136 14.67 -6.50 -21.08
C LYS A 136 13.43 -5.74 -21.58
N LEU A 137 12.25 -6.35 -21.58
CA LEU A 137 10.98 -5.65 -21.87
C LEU A 137 10.77 -4.48 -20.88
N ARG A 138 10.83 -4.76 -19.57
CA ARG A 138 10.57 -3.75 -18.53
C ARG A 138 11.54 -2.57 -18.58
N SER A 139 12.77 -2.80 -19.03
CA SER A 139 13.79 -1.76 -19.21
C SER A 139 13.52 -0.79 -20.37
N LYS A 140 12.64 -1.17 -21.32
CA LYS A 140 12.32 -0.38 -22.53
C LYS A 140 10.88 0.09 -22.59
N TYR A 141 9.99 -0.54 -21.85
CA TYR A 141 8.56 -0.28 -21.85
C TYR A 141 8.05 -0.07 -20.44
N MET A 142 7.11 0.88 -20.30
CA MET A 142 6.41 1.13 -19.04
C MET A 142 5.12 0.33 -19.04
N PHE A 143 5.02 -0.64 -18.14
CA PHE A 143 3.83 -1.48 -17.93
C PHE A 143 3.79 -1.98 -16.49
N ASP A 144 2.61 -2.40 -16.04
CA ASP A 144 2.45 -3.11 -14.76
C ASP A 144 2.94 -4.56 -14.93
N ALA A 145 3.95 -4.91 -14.13
CA ALA A 145 4.58 -6.23 -14.18
C ALA A 145 3.65 -7.35 -13.66
N ASN A 146 2.85 -7.08 -12.64
CA ASN A 146 1.90 -8.04 -12.09
C ASN A 146 0.76 -8.29 -13.06
N TRP A 147 0.30 -7.23 -13.74
CA TRP A 147 -0.71 -7.39 -14.77
C TRP A 147 -0.17 -8.22 -15.93
N LEU A 148 1.02 -7.86 -16.44
CA LEU A 148 1.59 -8.54 -17.62
C LEU A 148 1.95 -10.00 -17.30
N LEU A 149 2.55 -10.30 -16.14
CA LEU A 149 2.95 -11.65 -15.77
C LEU A 149 1.81 -12.51 -15.26
N PHE A 150 0.91 -11.97 -14.43
CA PHE A 150 0.00 -12.76 -13.62
C PHE A 150 -1.47 -12.37 -13.77
N ASN A 151 -1.80 -11.46 -14.70
CA ASN A 151 -3.15 -10.92 -14.87
C ASN A 151 -3.74 -10.38 -13.56
N LYS A 152 -2.90 -9.75 -12.74
CA LYS A 152 -3.30 -9.14 -11.49
C LYS A 152 -2.96 -7.67 -11.51
N GLU A 153 -3.94 -6.83 -11.22
CA GLU A 153 -3.66 -5.46 -10.82
C GLU A 153 -2.86 -5.49 -9.51
N PHE A 154 -2.12 -4.42 -9.20
CA PHE A 154 -1.39 -4.31 -7.94
C PHE A 154 -2.23 -4.85 -6.78
N CYS A 155 -1.65 -5.73 -5.96
CA CYS A 155 -2.11 -5.87 -4.59
C CYS A 155 -2.07 -4.45 -4.01
N HIS A 156 -3.24 -3.82 -3.89
CA HIS A 156 -3.33 -2.66 -3.04
C HIS A 156 -2.89 -3.17 -1.67
N ASN A 157 -1.74 -2.66 -1.20
CA ASN A 157 -1.49 -2.71 0.22
C ASN A 157 -2.78 -2.19 0.86
N ASN A 158 -3.39 -3.00 1.70
CA ASN A 158 -4.49 -2.57 2.54
C ASN A 158 -3.97 -1.48 3.48
N SER A 159 -3.93 -0.28 2.94
CA SER A 159 -3.77 0.99 3.60
C SER A 159 -4.68 1.92 2.81
N ASN A 160 -5.98 1.77 3.12
CA ASN A 160 -7.15 2.61 2.79
C ASN A 160 -8.33 1.83 2.17
N ALA A 161 -8.69 0.66 2.71
CA ALA A 161 -9.97 0.01 2.42
C ALA A 161 -11.19 0.75 3.04
N ASP A 162 -10.97 1.85 3.78
CA ASP A 162 -12.04 2.65 4.38
C ASP A 162 -12.38 3.93 3.60
N ASP A 163 -11.73 4.21 2.46
CA ASP A 163 -11.98 5.43 1.65
C ASP A 163 -12.68 5.16 0.30
N GLU A 164 -13.01 3.91 -0.03
CA GLU A 164 -13.87 3.60 -1.18
C GLU A 164 -15.35 3.57 -0.75
N LEU A 165 -16.12 4.54 -1.25
CA LEU A 165 -17.57 4.58 -1.04
C LEU A 165 -18.21 3.27 -1.49
N SER A 166 -19.00 2.67 -0.61
CA SER A 166 -19.77 1.47 -0.93
C SER A 166 -20.67 1.70 -2.14
N SER A 167 -21.05 0.61 -2.82
CA SER A 167 -21.99 0.67 -3.95
C SER A 167 -23.29 1.42 -3.60
N ASP A 168 -23.73 1.33 -2.34
CA ASP A 168 -24.93 2.00 -1.84
C ASP A 168 -24.72 3.52 -1.67
N GLU A 169 -23.55 3.93 -1.20
CA GLU A 169 -23.18 5.34 -1.08
C GLU A 169 -23.02 6.01 -2.46
N ILE A 170 -22.41 5.31 -3.42
CA ILE A 170 -22.33 5.76 -4.81
C ILE A 170 -23.73 5.91 -5.42
N ALA A 171 -24.63 4.96 -5.15
CA ALA A 171 -26.02 5.04 -5.61
C ALA A 171 -26.76 6.24 -5.00
N ALA A 172 -26.54 6.52 -3.71
CA ALA A 172 -27.11 7.69 -3.03
C ALA A 172 -26.61 9.01 -3.64
N LEU A 173 -25.31 9.14 -3.91
CA LEU A 173 -24.72 10.32 -4.54
C LEU A 173 -25.26 10.55 -5.96
N LYS A 174 -25.39 9.49 -6.76
CA LYS A 174 -26.02 9.58 -8.10
C LYS A 174 -27.46 10.07 -8.02
N LYS A 175 -28.21 9.64 -7.01
CA LYS A 175 -29.59 10.09 -6.74
C LYS A 175 -29.64 11.57 -6.33
N LEU A 176 -28.64 12.02 -5.58
CA LEU A 176 -28.52 13.39 -5.10
C LEU A 176 -28.14 14.34 -6.24
N ALA A 177 -27.15 13.98 -7.06
CA ALA A 177 -26.73 14.74 -8.24
C ALA A 177 -27.90 14.97 -9.23
N LYS A 178 -28.75 13.95 -9.43
CA LYS A 178 -29.97 14.05 -10.25
C LYS A 178 -31.02 15.03 -9.72
N LYS A 179 -30.92 15.51 -8.47
CA LYS A 179 -31.81 16.55 -7.94
C LYS A 179 -31.30 17.97 -8.24
N PHE A 180 -30.05 18.11 -8.65
CA PHE A 180 -29.41 19.38 -8.97
C PHE A 180 -29.22 19.61 -10.49
N THR A 181 -29.57 18.64 -11.31
CA THR A 181 -29.73 18.73 -12.77
C THR A 181 -31.19 18.61 -13.15
#